data_AF-A0A813FLF4-F1
#
_entry.id   AF-A0A813FLF4-F1
#
_cell.length_a   1.000
_cell.length_b   1.000
_cell.length_c   1.000
_cell.angle_alpha   90.00
_cell.angle_beta   90.00
_cell.angle_gamma   90.00
#
_symmetry.space_group_name_H-M   'P 1'
#
loop_
_entity.id
_entity.type
_entity.pdbx_description
1 polymer ?
#
loop_
_entity_poly.entity_id
_entity_poly.type
_entity_poly.pdbx_seq_one_letter_code
_entity_poly.pdbx_strand_id
1 'polypeptide(L)'
;TDRFCEFSNFYWHDFEFTLPEFARRQGFDSVVRCETSEKAIMLTKAALMGDLNTFIEIKASHDPSSTKALGRRVKPFDARLWDDRVQEVAFQVVLQKFASSELLKEKLLSTGDKIIAEAAPNDRIWGIGMDCSDPRLQDPAQWQGQNILGSALMRARTDLRSRADAKASVVIDLDADEDTEVKPGDQLEGATSRPLGRRWGGGAVTLTKRSDGKSQ
;
A
#
# COMPACT_ATOMS: atom_id res chain seq x y z
N THR A 1 17.46 4.36 -14.67
CA THR A 1 16.35 5.33 -14.53
C THR A 1 15.35 4.77 -13.54
N ASP A 2 15.13 5.51 -12.47
CA ASP A 2 14.44 5.12 -11.24
C ASP A 2 12.92 5.02 -11.47
N ARG A 3 12.47 3.95 -12.14
CA ARG A 3 11.12 3.89 -12.74
C ARG A 3 9.99 3.88 -11.70
N PHE A 4 10.26 3.51 -10.44
CA PHE A 4 9.24 3.30 -9.41
C PHE A 4 9.68 3.81 -8.02
N CYS A 5 10.43 4.90 -7.96
CA CYS A 5 10.83 5.50 -6.68
C CYS A 5 9.62 5.87 -5.81
N GLU A 6 8.46 6.17 -6.42
CA GLU A 6 7.22 6.55 -5.74
C GLU A 6 6.66 5.43 -4.85
N PHE A 7 7.09 4.18 -5.07
CA PHE A 7 6.61 3.03 -4.33
C PHE A 7 7.35 2.88 -2.98
N SER A 8 8.52 3.51 -2.85
CA SER A 8 9.27 3.59 -1.60
C SER A 8 8.43 4.24 -0.49
N ASN A 9 8.55 3.70 0.73
CA ASN A 9 7.96 4.33 1.91
C ASN A 9 8.58 5.69 2.25
N PHE A 10 9.78 5.97 1.72
CA PHE A 10 10.55 7.20 1.93
C PHE A 10 10.29 8.24 0.84
N TYR A 11 9.53 7.90 -0.20
CA TYR A 11 9.20 8.84 -1.26
C TYR A 11 8.33 9.98 -0.71
N TRP A 12 8.76 11.21 -0.99
CA TRP A 12 8.06 12.40 -0.56
C TRP A 12 6.79 12.61 -1.38
N HIS A 13 5.66 12.61 -0.70
CA HIS A 13 4.35 12.93 -1.23
C HIS A 13 3.49 13.41 -0.07
N ASP A 14 2.98 14.64 -0.12
CA ASP A 14 2.06 15.15 0.92
C ASP A 14 0.66 14.56 0.71
N PHE A 15 0.12 13.91 1.72
CA PHE A 15 -1.24 13.40 1.73
C PHE A 15 -1.83 13.42 3.13
N GLU A 16 -3.15 13.55 3.18
CA GLU A 16 -3.90 13.34 4.40
C GLU A 16 -4.04 11.82 4.64
N PHE A 17 -3.64 11.38 5.83
CA PHE A 17 -3.71 9.99 6.25
C PHE A 17 -4.67 9.86 7.43
N THR A 18 -5.66 8.99 7.28
CA THR A 18 -6.58 8.61 8.34
C THR A 18 -6.09 7.32 8.99
N LEU A 19 -5.90 7.33 10.31
CA LEU A 19 -5.53 6.14 11.08
C LEU A 19 -6.56 5.02 10.84
N PRO A 20 -6.09 3.77 10.61
CA PRO A 20 -6.96 2.61 10.56
C PRO A 20 -7.75 2.47 11.86
N GLU A 21 -9.00 2.00 11.77
CA GLU A 21 -9.91 1.91 12.92
C GLU A 21 -9.31 1.17 14.12
N PHE A 22 -8.62 0.04 13.87
CA PHE A 22 -7.96 -0.76 14.91
C PHE A 22 -6.82 -0.04 15.64
N ALA A 23 -6.30 1.06 15.10
CA ALA A 23 -5.24 1.86 15.70
C ALA A 23 -5.75 3.18 16.30
N ARG A 24 -7.03 3.53 16.09
CA ARG A 24 -7.62 4.75 16.65
C ARG A 24 -7.77 4.61 18.15
N ARG A 25 -7.38 5.65 18.88
CA ARG A 25 -7.45 5.72 20.33
C ARG A 25 -7.84 7.12 20.77
N GLN A 26 -8.52 7.22 21.92
CA GLN A 26 -8.82 8.51 22.52
C GLN A 26 -7.52 9.28 22.82
N GLY A 27 -7.50 10.57 22.51
CA GLY A 27 -6.33 11.44 22.71
C GLY A 27 -5.33 11.44 21.55
N PHE A 28 -5.55 10.64 20.51
CA PHE A 28 -4.74 10.63 19.28
C PHE A 28 -5.52 11.28 18.13
N ASP A 29 -4.81 12.02 17.28
CA ASP A 29 -5.41 12.53 16.05
C ASP A 29 -5.76 11.35 15.13
N SER A 30 -7.01 11.29 14.69
CA SER A 30 -7.46 10.26 13.76
C SER A 30 -7.07 10.54 12.32
N VAL A 31 -6.76 11.81 12.00
CA VAL A 31 -6.39 12.28 10.66
C VAL A 31 -5.14 13.17 10.79
N VAL A 32 -4.13 12.89 9.98
CA VAL A 32 -2.81 13.53 10.06
C VAL A 32 -2.25 13.74 8.65
N ARG A 33 -1.65 14.90 8.39
CA ARG A 33 -0.85 15.10 7.18
C ARG A 33 0.48 14.37 7.28
N CYS A 34 0.82 13.65 6.22
CA CYS A 34 2.06 12.87 6.12
C CYS A 34 2.74 13.19 4.79
N GLU A 35 4.05 13.42 4.86
CA GLU A 35 4.89 13.67 3.69
C GLU A 35 5.52 12.39 3.14
N THR A 36 5.42 11.29 3.89
CA THR A 36 5.93 9.96 3.50
C THR A 36 5.06 8.85 4.08
N SER A 37 5.06 7.68 3.44
CA SER A 37 4.43 6.49 4.01
C SER A 37 5.09 6.09 5.33
N GLU A 38 6.41 6.28 5.47
CA GLU A 38 7.15 5.97 6.70
C GLU A 38 6.55 6.71 7.91
N LYS A 39 6.17 7.99 7.75
CA LYS A 39 5.50 8.76 8.81
C LYS A 39 4.14 8.19 9.17
N ALA A 40 3.31 7.87 8.19
CA ALA A 40 2.01 7.23 8.42
C ALA A 40 2.15 5.86 9.13
N ILE A 41 3.13 5.04 8.75
CA ILE A 41 3.42 3.75 9.39
C ILE A 41 3.83 3.96 10.86
N MET A 42 4.76 4.87 11.13
CA MET A 42 5.25 5.10 12.50
C MET A 42 4.21 5.77 13.39
N LEU A 43 3.36 6.67 12.87
CA LEU A 43 2.20 7.20 13.60
C LEU A 43 1.21 6.09 13.96
N THR A 44 0.90 5.22 13.01
CA THR A 44 0.01 4.08 13.26
C THR A 44 0.60 3.15 14.31
N LYS A 45 1.92 2.90 14.26
CA LYS A 45 2.62 2.10 15.27
C LYS A 45 2.52 2.73 16.67
N ALA A 46 2.82 4.03 16.80
CA ALA A 46 2.74 4.72 18.09
C ALA A 46 1.31 4.73 18.65
N ALA A 47 0.32 4.99 17.79
CA ALA A 47 -1.09 4.93 18.17
C ALA A 47 -1.51 3.52 18.61
N LEU A 48 -1.14 2.47 17.86
CA LEU A 48 -1.45 1.08 18.21
C LEU A 48 -0.90 0.67 19.58
N MET A 49 0.28 1.19 19.94
CA MET A 49 0.94 0.96 21.23
C MET A 49 0.48 1.90 22.35
N GLY A 50 -0.35 2.90 22.05
CA GLY A 50 -0.79 3.90 23.01
C GLY A 50 0.31 4.89 23.45
N ASP A 51 1.38 5.03 22.67
CA ASP A 51 2.49 5.94 22.98
C ASP A 51 2.24 7.33 22.39
N LEU A 52 1.49 8.16 23.13
CA LEU A 52 1.10 9.50 22.70
C LEU A 52 2.30 10.44 22.55
N ASN A 53 3.30 10.32 23.43
CA ASN A 53 4.49 11.18 23.38
C ASN A 53 5.26 10.95 22.08
N THR A 54 5.57 9.70 21.76
CA THR A 54 6.27 9.38 20.51
C THR A 54 5.40 9.71 19.28
N PHE A 55 4.07 9.55 19.37
CA PHE A 55 3.15 9.96 18.29
C PHE A 55 3.27 11.46 17.98
N ILE A 56 3.28 12.32 19.01
CA ILE A 56 3.44 13.77 18.87
C ILE A 56 4.81 14.10 18.26
N GLU A 57 5.89 13.46 18.73
CA GLU A 57 7.25 13.63 18.19
C GLU A 57 7.31 13.25 16.70
N ILE A 58 6.71 12.11 16.31
CA ILE A 58 6.66 11.67 14.91
C ILE A 58 5.83 12.64 14.07
N LYS A 59 4.68 13.10 14.58
CA LYS A 59 3.80 14.04 13.87
C LYS A 59 4.54 15.34 13.52
N ALA A 60 5.38 15.82 14.43
CA ALA A 60 6.20 17.02 14.24
C ALA A 60 7.47 16.77 13.38
N SER A 61 7.80 15.53 13.06
CA SER A 61 8.97 15.21 12.23
C SER A 61 8.63 15.29 10.74
N HIS A 62 9.54 15.85 9.94
CA HIS A 62 9.40 15.94 8.49
C HIS A 62 10.44 15.09 7.74
N ASP A 63 11.53 14.67 8.40
CA ASP A 63 12.54 13.82 7.79
C ASP A 63 12.18 12.33 7.99
N PRO A 64 12.12 11.50 6.93
CA PRO A 64 11.75 10.09 7.05
C PRO A 64 12.77 9.28 7.87
N SER A 65 14.05 9.66 7.88
CA SER A 65 15.07 8.96 8.68
C SER A 65 14.86 9.18 10.18
N SER A 66 14.58 10.43 10.57
CA SER A 66 14.23 10.84 11.93
C SER A 66 12.93 10.21 12.38
N THR A 67 11.90 10.22 11.51
CA THR A 67 10.62 9.54 11.75
C THR A 67 10.81 8.06 12.03
N LYS A 68 11.59 7.35 11.21
CA LYS A 68 11.92 5.94 11.43
C LYS A 68 12.67 5.72 12.75
N ALA A 69 13.57 6.64 13.12
CA ALA A 69 14.29 6.56 14.39
C ALA A 69 13.37 6.72 15.60
N LEU A 70 12.42 7.66 15.55
CA LEU A 70 11.38 7.83 16.56
C LEU A 70 10.48 6.59 16.66
N GLY A 71 10.07 6.03 15.51
CA GLY A 71 9.28 4.81 15.46
C GLY A 71 9.97 3.56 16.07
N ARG A 72 11.30 3.53 16.12
CA ARG A 72 12.07 2.50 16.86
C ARG A 72 12.04 2.70 18.38
N ARG A 73 11.68 3.90 18.86
CA ARG A 73 11.63 4.27 20.28
C ARG A 73 10.25 4.12 20.92
N VAL A 74 9.21 3.82 20.13
CA VAL A 74 7.83 3.61 20.62
C VAL A 74 7.81 2.62 21.79
N LYS A 75 7.20 3.02 22.91
CA LYS A 75 7.07 2.23 24.14
C LYS A 75 5.71 2.45 24.85
N PRO A 76 5.10 1.40 25.43
CA PRO A 76 5.53 -0.01 25.38
C PRO A 76 5.47 -0.56 23.95
N PHE A 77 6.27 -1.59 23.63
CA PHE A 77 6.23 -2.23 22.31
C PHE A 77 5.78 -3.69 22.45
N ASP A 78 4.63 -4.01 21.87
CA ASP A 78 4.11 -5.37 21.76
C ASP A 78 4.43 -5.91 20.36
N ALA A 79 5.40 -6.83 20.29
CA ALA A 79 5.82 -7.43 19.03
C ALA A 79 4.72 -8.28 18.39
N ARG A 80 3.92 -9.00 19.19
CA ARG A 80 2.86 -9.88 18.66
C ARG A 80 1.76 -9.03 18.02
N LEU A 81 1.31 -7.99 18.73
CA LEU A 81 0.33 -7.06 18.20
C LEU A 81 0.84 -6.37 16.93
N TRP A 82 2.13 -6.01 16.87
CA TRP A 82 2.71 -5.42 15.67
C TRP A 82 2.75 -6.41 14.52
N ASP A 83 3.24 -7.63 14.73
CA ASP A 83 3.34 -8.67 13.71
C ASP A 83 1.97 -9.04 13.15
N ASP A 84 0.93 -9.06 13.99
CA ASP A 84 -0.46 -9.32 13.58
C ASP A 84 -1.07 -8.19 12.72
N ARG A 85 -0.57 -6.95 12.87
CA ARG A 85 -1.19 -5.75 12.25
C ARG A 85 -0.36 -5.12 11.14
N VAL A 86 0.95 -5.34 11.10
CA VAL A 86 1.88 -4.62 10.21
C VAL A 86 1.51 -4.73 8.73
N GLN A 87 1.00 -5.89 8.30
CA GLN A 87 0.55 -6.07 6.91
C GLN A 87 -0.67 -5.20 6.57
N GLU A 88 -1.63 -5.11 7.50
CA GLU A 88 -2.80 -4.26 7.30
C GLU A 88 -2.43 -2.77 7.39
N VAL A 89 -1.51 -2.40 8.30
CA VAL A 89 -0.96 -1.04 8.34
C VAL A 89 -0.30 -0.69 7.01
N ALA A 90 0.55 -1.56 6.47
CA ALA A 90 1.19 -1.35 5.17
C ALA A 90 0.16 -1.15 4.05
N PHE A 91 -0.86 -2.01 3.99
CA PHE A 91 -1.94 -1.88 3.01
C PHE A 91 -2.69 -0.54 3.13
N GLN A 92 -3.12 -0.15 4.33
CA GLN A 92 -3.88 1.08 4.55
C GLN A 92 -3.07 2.33 4.17
N VAL A 93 -1.78 2.36 4.52
CA VAL A 93 -0.89 3.47 4.16
C VAL A 93 -0.70 3.55 2.65
N VAL A 94 -0.40 2.44 1.99
CA VAL A 94 -0.20 2.40 0.54
C VAL A 94 -1.49 2.79 -0.18
N LEU A 95 -2.64 2.23 0.21
CA LEU A 95 -3.92 2.54 -0.40
C LEU A 95 -4.22 4.04 -0.32
N GLN A 96 -4.11 4.65 0.86
CA GLN A 96 -4.43 6.06 1.05
C GLN A 96 -3.44 6.97 0.30
N LYS A 97 -2.13 6.68 0.33
CA LYS A 97 -1.13 7.41 -0.45
C LYS A 97 -1.46 7.39 -1.94
N PHE A 98 -1.66 6.21 -2.51
CA PHE A 98 -1.90 6.07 -3.95
C PHE A 98 -3.31 6.52 -4.38
N ALA A 99 -4.29 6.53 -3.49
CA ALA A 99 -5.61 7.11 -3.74
C ALA A 99 -5.60 8.65 -3.72
N SER A 100 -4.67 9.27 -3.01
CA SER A 100 -4.61 10.74 -2.84
C SER A 100 -4.17 11.51 -4.09
N SER A 101 -3.63 10.83 -5.11
CA SER A 101 -3.12 11.45 -6.33
C SER A 101 -3.40 10.57 -7.53
N GLU A 102 -4.08 11.13 -8.53
CA GLU A 102 -4.37 10.43 -9.80
C GLU A 102 -3.08 9.97 -10.49
N LEU A 103 -2.01 10.77 -10.46
CA LEU A 103 -0.71 10.39 -11.02
C LEU A 103 -0.11 9.16 -10.32
N LEU A 104 -0.17 9.11 -8.99
CA LEU A 104 0.32 7.95 -8.25
C LEU A 104 -0.55 6.72 -8.52
N LYS A 105 -1.88 6.90 -8.50
CA LYS A 105 -2.85 5.85 -8.83
C LYS A 105 -2.54 5.23 -10.20
N GLU A 106 -2.41 6.04 -11.24
CA GLU A 106 -2.06 5.60 -12.60
C GLU A 106 -0.70 4.89 -12.62
N LYS A 107 0.30 5.42 -11.90
CA LYS A 107 1.61 4.77 -11.79
C LYS A 107 1.50 3.37 -11.21
N LEU A 108 0.71 3.17 -10.15
CA LEU A 108 0.49 1.84 -9.57
C LEU A 108 -0.30 0.93 -10.50
N LEU A 109 -1.35 1.43 -11.13
CA LEU A 109 -2.16 0.66 -12.10
C LEU A 109 -1.35 0.24 -13.34
N SER A 110 -0.40 1.08 -13.78
CA SER A 110 0.47 0.80 -14.94
C SER A 110 1.36 -0.44 -14.77
N THR A 111 1.50 -0.94 -13.53
CA THR A 111 2.21 -2.20 -13.26
C THR A 111 1.45 -3.43 -13.74
N GLY A 112 0.19 -3.28 -14.16
CA GLY A 112 -0.65 -4.36 -14.68
C GLY A 112 -0.88 -5.43 -13.63
N ASP A 113 -0.52 -6.67 -13.94
CA ASP A 113 -0.62 -7.81 -13.01
C ASP A 113 0.76 -8.33 -12.56
N LYS A 114 1.82 -7.54 -12.79
CA LYS A 114 3.18 -7.88 -12.37
C LYS A 114 3.26 -8.01 -10.85
N ILE A 115 4.14 -8.90 -10.39
CA ILE A 115 4.52 -8.98 -8.98
C ILE A 115 5.39 -7.77 -8.65
N ILE A 116 5.12 -7.08 -7.55
CA ILE A 116 5.92 -5.94 -7.08
C ILE A 116 6.79 -6.40 -5.93
N ALA A 117 8.09 -6.07 -5.98
CA ALA A 117 9.06 -6.50 -4.99
C ALA A 117 10.01 -5.35 -4.58
N GLU A 118 10.16 -5.14 -3.28
CA GLU A 118 11.18 -4.22 -2.74
C GLU A 118 12.50 -4.97 -2.59
N ALA A 119 13.42 -4.72 -3.53
CA ALA A 119 14.76 -5.31 -3.55
C ALA A 119 15.70 -4.58 -2.59
N ALA A 120 15.58 -4.94 -1.30
CA ALA A 120 16.40 -4.42 -0.23
C ALA A 120 17.19 -5.56 0.44
N PRO A 121 18.51 -5.70 0.22
CA PRO A 121 19.29 -6.84 0.73
C PRO A 121 19.35 -6.87 2.27
N ASN A 122 19.23 -5.71 2.91
CA ASN A 122 19.27 -5.57 4.37
C ASN A 122 17.88 -5.52 5.02
N ASP A 123 16.80 -5.74 4.25
CA ASP A 123 15.42 -5.71 4.76
C ASP A 123 14.65 -6.96 4.34
N ARG A 124 14.48 -7.89 5.29
CA ARG A 124 13.76 -9.16 5.11
C ARG A 124 12.28 -9.08 5.53
N ILE A 125 11.84 -7.95 6.07
CA ILE A 125 10.46 -7.79 6.54
C ILE A 125 9.67 -7.00 5.50
N TRP A 126 10.11 -5.78 5.20
CA TRP A 126 9.42 -4.93 4.22
C TRP A 126 9.79 -5.30 2.78
N GLY A 127 11.02 -5.79 2.58
CA GLY A 127 11.55 -6.24 1.29
C GLY A 127 11.75 -7.75 1.19
N ILE A 128 12.34 -8.15 0.06
CA ILE A 128 12.64 -9.55 -0.28
C ILE A 128 14.00 -10.03 0.25
N GLY A 129 14.78 -9.17 0.92
CA GLY A 129 16.09 -9.54 1.46
C GLY A 129 17.15 -9.85 0.40
N MET A 130 17.02 -9.30 -0.81
CA MET A 130 17.92 -9.56 -1.94
C MET A 130 18.28 -8.25 -2.66
N ASP A 131 19.47 -8.22 -3.26
CA ASP A 131 19.93 -7.09 -4.06
C ASP A 131 19.20 -7.05 -5.41
N CYS A 132 18.99 -5.84 -5.96
CA CYS A 132 18.33 -5.63 -7.24
C CYS A 132 19.06 -6.22 -8.46
N SER A 133 20.31 -6.66 -8.31
CA SER A 133 21.11 -7.34 -9.33
C SER A 133 21.09 -8.87 -9.22
N ASP A 134 20.46 -9.44 -8.18
CA ASP A 134 20.45 -10.89 -7.98
C ASP A 134 19.64 -11.59 -9.09
N PRO A 135 20.19 -12.60 -9.78
CA PRO A 135 19.50 -13.27 -10.89
C PRO A 135 18.23 -14.01 -10.45
N ARG A 136 18.09 -14.31 -9.15
CA ARG A 136 16.97 -15.05 -8.57
C ARG A 136 15.72 -14.20 -8.31
N LEU A 137 15.80 -12.88 -8.51
CA LEU A 137 14.70 -11.95 -8.20
C LEU A 137 13.38 -12.28 -8.89
N GLN A 138 13.43 -12.92 -10.06
CA GLN A 138 12.25 -13.28 -10.84
C GLN A 138 11.51 -14.51 -10.29
N ASP A 139 12.08 -15.21 -9.31
CA ASP A 139 11.46 -16.36 -8.65
C ASP A 139 11.09 -16.01 -7.20
N PRO A 140 9.81 -15.70 -6.91
CA PRO A 140 9.35 -15.43 -5.54
C PRO A 140 9.64 -16.56 -4.55
N ALA A 141 9.80 -17.81 -5.00
CA ALA A 141 10.14 -18.93 -4.13
C ALA A 141 11.58 -18.85 -3.60
N GLN A 142 12.44 -18.03 -4.21
CA GLN A 142 13.84 -17.85 -3.82
C GLN A 142 14.07 -16.58 -2.98
N TRP A 143 13.01 -15.80 -2.73
CA TRP A 143 13.11 -14.61 -1.89
C TRP A 143 13.42 -14.96 -0.44
N GLN A 144 14.23 -14.11 0.21
CA GLN A 144 14.70 -14.31 1.58
C GLN A 144 13.99 -13.39 2.58
N GLY A 145 12.89 -12.78 2.17
CA GLY A 145 12.13 -11.80 2.94
C GLY A 145 10.63 -11.85 2.63
N GLN A 146 9.85 -11.16 3.46
CA GLN A 146 8.39 -11.25 3.45
C GLN A 146 7.73 -10.33 2.41
N ASN A 147 8.44 -9.33 1.88
CA ASN A 147 7.93 -8.40 0.87
C ASN A 147 6.60 -7.74 1.26
N ILE A 148 6.48 -7.27 2.51
CA ILE A 148 5.25 -6.62 3.00
C ILE A 148 4.86 -5.42 2.12
N LEU A 149 5.84 -4.60 1.69
CA LEU A 149 5.56 -3.42 0.85
C LEU A 149 5.01 -3.82 -0.53
N GLY A 150 5.65 -4.78 -1.20
CA GLY A 150 5.19 -5.29 -2.48
C GLY A 150 3.78 -5.89 -2.41
N SER A 151 3.52 -6.67 -1.36
CA SER A 151 2.19 -7.23 -1.09
C SER A 151 1.13 -6.14 -0.89
N ALA A 152 1.45 -5.09 -0.12
CA ALA A 152 0.56 -3.95 0.10
C ALA A 152 0.26 -3.18 -1.20
N LEU A 153 1.28 -2.93 -2.04
CA LEU A 153 1.13 -2.28 -3.35
C LEU A 153 0.22 -3.08 -4.28
N MET A 154 0.41 -4.40 -4.36
CA MET A 154 -0.44 -5.26 -5.19
C MET A 154 -1.89 -5.30 -4.68
N ARG A 155 -2.11 -5.35 -3.36
CA ARG A 155 -3.45 -5.32 -2.78
C ARG A 155 -4.14 -3.97 -3.02
N ALA A 156 -3.43 -2.85 -2.82
CA ALA A 156 -3.95 -1.52 -3.11
C ALA A 156 -4.26 -1.32 -4.60
N ARG A 157 -3.42 -1.87 -5.49
CA ARG A 157 -3.67 -1.87 -6.95
C ARG A 157 -4.99 -2.55 -7.28
N THR A 158 -5.27 -3.71 -6.70
CA THR A 158 -6.54 -4.41 -6.90
C THR A 158 -7.72 -3.58 -6.39
N ASP A 159 -7.62 -2.99 -5.20
CA ASP A 159 -8.70 -2.17 -4.62
C ASP A 159 -8.99 -0.92 -5.47
N LEU A 160 -7.95 -0.21 -5.91
CA LEU A 160 -8.07 0.99 -6.75
C LEU A 160 -8.65 0.68 -8.13
N ARG A 161 -8.32 -0.48 -8.70
CA ARG A 161 -8.90 -0.94 -9.98
C ARG A 161 -10.41 -1.17 -9.81
N SER A 162 -10.82 -1.90 -8.78
CA SER A 162 -12.25 -2.16 -8.51
C SER A 162 -13.04 -0.87 -8.26
N ARG A 163 -12.47 0.14 -7.59
CA ARG A 163 -13.10 1.45 -7.42
C ARG A 163 -13.24 2.23 -8.73
N ALA A 164 -12.25 2.13 -9.62
CA ALA A 164 -12.31 2.76 -10.94
C ALA A 164 -13.39 2.11 -11.81
N ASP A 165 -13.46 0.78 -11.81
CA ASP A 165 -14.48 0.02 -12.54
C ASP A 165 -15.89 0.37 -12.04
N ALA A 166 -16.10 0.42 -10.72
CA ALA A 166 -17.38 0.83 -10.13
C ALA A 166 -17.77 2.27 -10.51
N LYS A 167 -16.80 3.20 -10.51
CA LYS A 167 -17.04 4.58 -10.96
C LYS A 167 -17.39 4.66 -12.44
N ALA A 168 -16.75 3.84 -13.28
CA ALA A 168 -17.03 3.73 -14.71
C ALA A 168 -18.43 3.16 -14.99
N SER A 169 -18.88 2.17 -14.22
CA SER A 169 -20.25 1.65 -14.32
C SER A 169 -21.31 2.70 -13.97
N VAL A 170 -21.09 3.49 -12.90
CA VAL A 170 -22.05 4.54 -12.48
C VAL A 170 -22.16 5.68 -13.50
N VAL A 171 -21.07 6.05 -14.20
CA VAL A 171 -21.15 7.11 -15.23
C VAL A 171 -21.88 6.65 -16.50
N ILE A 172 -21.77 5.37 -16.87
CA ILE A 172 -22.51 4.83 -18.03
C ILE A 172 -24.03 4.86 -17.78
N ASP A 173 -24.46 4.68 -16.53
CA ASP A 173 -25.88 4.72 -16.16
C ASP A 173 -26.47 6.14 -16.12
N LEU A 174 -25.64 7.20 -16.04
CA LEU A 174 -26.10 8.60 -15.97
C LEU A 174 -26.25 9.28 -17.34
N ASP A 175 -25.72 8.67 -18.41
CA ASP A 175 -25.82 9.19 -19.78
C ASP A 175 -26.90 8.47 -20.62
N ALA A 176 -27.73 7.61 -19.99
CA ALA A 176 -28.81 6.88 -20.64
C ALA A 176 -30.17 7.62 -20.53
N ASP A 177 -30.22 8.86 -21.02
CA ASP A 177 -31.48 9.53 -21.41
C ASP A 177 -31.45 9.74 -22.94
N GLU A 178 -31.61 8.65 -23.69
CA GLU A 178 -32.11 8.71 -25.07
C GLU A 178 -33.01 7.49 -25.34
N ASP A 179 -34.27 7.79 -25.64
CA ASP A 179 -35.37 6.84 -25.83
C ASP A 179 -34.99 5.66 -26.76
N THR A 180 -34.90 4.45 -26.21
CA THR A 180 -35.03 3.23 -27.01
C THR A 180 -35.93 2.20 -26.32
N GLU A 181 -37.11 2.04 -26.90
CA GLU A 181 -38.11 1.03 -26.57
C GLU A 181 -37.57 -0.38 -26.84
N VAL A 182 -37.41 -1.21 -25.80
CA VAL A 182 -36.98 -2.62 -25.91
C VAL A 182 -38.12 -3.56 -25.50
N LYS A 183 -38.47 -4.47 -26.41
CA LYS A 183 -39.45 -5.56 -26.22
C LYS A 183 -38.87 -6.72 -25.39
N PRO A 184 -39.68 -7.45 -24.61
CA PRO A 184 -39.19 -8.51 -23.74
C PRO A 184 -39.01 -9.85 -24.49
N GLY A 185 -37.95 -10.58 -24.16
CA GLY A 185 -37.74 -11.95 -24.64
C GLY A 185 -36.49 -12.62 -24.05
N ASP A 186 -36.77 -13.56 -23.13
CA ASP A 186 -36.01 -14.74 -22.73
C ASP A 186 -34.84 -14.70 -21.72
N GLN A 187 -35.04 -15.56 -20.71
CA GLN A 187 -34.16 -15.99 -19.61
C GLN A 187 -33.00 -16.84 -20.11
N LEU A 188 -31.85 -16.82 -19.40
CA LEU A 188 -31.08 -18.04 -19.12
C LEU A 188 -30.32 -17.93 -17.78
N GLU A 189 -30.37 -19.03 -17.02
CA GLU A 189 -29.77 -19.26 -15.72
C GLU A 189 -28.26 -19.58 -15.77
N GLY A 190 -27.55 -19.18 -14.70
CA GLY A 190 -26.69 -20.05 -13.88
C GLY A 190 -25.35 -20.59 -14.42
N ALA A 191 -24.23 -20.20 -13.78
CA ALA A 191 -23.11 -21.12 -13.50
C ALA A 191 -22.09 -20.57 -12.47
N THR A 192 -22.25 -21.07 -11.24
CA THR A 192 -21.25 -21.54 -10.27
C THR A 192 -19.87 -20.85 -10.08
N SER A 193 -19.67 -20.48 -8.83
CA SER A 193 -18.43 -20.07 -8.15
C SER A 193 -17.32 -21.15 -8.19
N ARG A 194 -16.06 -20.70 -8.32
CA ARG A 194 -14.84 -21.50 -8.09
C ARG A 194 -13.93 -20.79 -7.07
N PRO A 195 -13.33 -21.52 -6.11
CA PRO A 195 -12.50 -20.92 -5.08
C PRO A 195 -11.10 -20.59 -5.63
N LEU A 196 -10.62 -19.38 -5.33
CA LEU A 196 -9.27 -18.92 -5.67
C LEU A 196 -8.25 -19.43 -4.66
N GLY A 197 -7.71 -20.63 -4.90
CA GLY A 197 -6.37 -20.98 -4.42
C GLY A 197 -5.34 -20.31 -5.33
N ARG A 198 -4.78 -19.15 -4.94
CA ARG A 198 -3.81 -18.43 -5.78
C ARG A 198 -2.39 -18.96 -5.57
N ARG A 199 -1.97 -19.80 -6.53
CA ARG A 199 -0.58 -20.06 -6.89
C ARG A 199 -0.08 -18.84 -7.68
N TRP A 200 1.00 -18.19 -7.24
CA TRP A 200 1.60 -17.06 -7.96
C TRP A 200 2.21 -17.59 -9.27
N GLY A 201 1.53 -17.37 -10.40
CA GLY A 201 2.06 -17.68 -11.73
C GLY A 201 3.23 -16.76 -12.09
N GLY A 202 4.22 -17.27 -12.82
CA GLY A 202 5.48 -16.61 -13.16
C GLY A 202 5.34 -15.35 -14.03
N GLY A 203 4.81 -14.28 -13.45
CA GLY A 203 4.76 -12.95 -14.06
C GLY A 203 6.03 -12.15 -13.75
N ALA A 204 6.43 -11.29 -14.70
CA ALA A 204 7.59 -10.42 -14.55
C ALA A 204 7.55 -9.60 -13.24
N VAL A 205 8.67 -9.53 -12.53
CA VAL A 205 8.79 -8.79 -11.27
C VAL A 205 9.15 -7.33 -11.55
N THR A 206 8.36 -6.42 -10.99
CA THR A 206 8.67 -4.99 -10.92
C THR A 206 9.42 -4.70 -9.62
N LEU A 207 10.64 -4.18 -9.74
CA LEU A 207 11.47 -3.83 -8.59
C LEU A 207 11.21 -2.39 -8.16
N THR A 208 11.10 -2.21 -6.85
CA THR A 208 11.15 -0.90 -6.20
C THR A 208 12.51 -0.76 -5.55
N LYS A 209 13.05 0.47 -5.58
CA LYS A 209 14.27 0.83 -4.84
C LYS A 209 13.90 1.84 -3.78
N ARG A 210 14.53 1.70 -2.62
CA ARG A 210 14.59 2.76 -1.63
C ARG A 210 15.21 4.00 -2.27
N SER A 211 14.44 5.07 -2.35
CA SER A 211 14.96 6.41 -2.62
C SER A 211 15.88 6.79 -1.47
N ASP A 212 17.19 6.82 -1.70
CA ASP A 212 18.12 7.46 -0.76
C ASP A 212 17.68 8.91 -0.66
N GLY A 213 17.25 9.34 0.54
CA GLY A 213 16.57 10.62 0.80
C GLY A 213 17.43 11.88 0.60
N LYS A 214 18.18 11.97 -0.49
CA LYS A 214 18.69 13.22 -1.01
C LYS A 214 17.66 13.74 -2.01
N SER A 215 16.68 14.48 -1.50
CA SER A 215 15.92 15.39 -2.35
C SER A 215 16.92 16.31 -3.08
N GLN A 216 16.69 16.51 -4.37
CA GLN A 216 17.23 17.64 -5.13
C GLN A 216 16.80 18.96 -4.49
#